data_AF-A0A2N7UKS8-F1
#
_entry.id   AF-A0A2N7UKS8-F1
#
_cell.length_a   1.000
_cell.length_b   1.000
_cell.length_c   1.000
_cell.angle_alpha   90.00
_cell.angle_beta   90.00
_cell.angle_gamma   90.00
#
_symmetry.space_group_name_H-M   'P 1'
#
loop_
_entity.id
_entity.type
_entity.pdbx_description
1 polymer ?
#
loop_
_entity_poly.entity_id
_entity_poly.type
_entity_poly.pdbx_seq_one_letter_code
_entity_poly.pdbx_strand_id
1 'polypeptide(L)' 'MKKQQGQTDYSALIGVALGVVSVLAWFTHVITSLGEGWWGFLIAGALFFPIGIIHGVGLWLGFF' A
#
# COMPACT_ATOMS: atom_id res chain seq x y z
N MET A 1 -12.62 8.13 33.63
CA MET A 1 -12.06 6.86 33.08
C MET A 1 -10.59 7.12 32.74
N LYS A 2 -9.66 6.58 33.55
CA LYS A 2 -8.21 6.80 33.37
C LYS A 2 -7.73 5.82 32.28
N LYS A 3 -7.36 6.31 31.09
CA LYS A 3 -6.66 5.47 30.10
C LYS A 3 -5.39 4.95 30.78
N GLN A 4 -5.25 3.63 30.85
CA GLN A 4 -4.13 2.96 31.50
C GLN A 4 -2.84 3.34 30.75
N GLN A 5 -2.03 4.14 31.44
CA GLN A 5 -0.73 4.65 31.04
C GLN A 5 0.26 3.48 30.92
N GLY A 6 0.21 2.76 29.80
CA GLY A 6 1.02 1.55 29.58
C GLY A 6 0.43 0.54 28.58
N GLN A 7 -0.82 0.70 28.13
CA GLN A 7 -1.34 -0.08 27.02
C GLN A 7 -0.86 0.55 25.72
N THR A 8 0.23 0.03 25.15
CA THR A 8 0.58 0.32 23.76
C THR A 8 -0.64 -0.08 22.92
N ASP A 9 -1.24 0.91 22.26
CA ASP A 9 -2.36 0.69 21.36
C ASP A 9 -1.82 -0.02 20.11
N TYR A 10 -1.50 -1.32 20.23
CA TYR A 10 -0.99 -2.15 19.13
C TYR A 10 -1.92 -2.09 17.92
N SER A 11 -3.22 -1.91 18.15
CA SER A 11 -4.21 -1.65 17.12
C SER A 11 -3.91 -0.37 16.32
N ALA A 12 -3.54 0.72 16.99
CA ALA A 12 -3.15 1.96 16.33
C ALA A 12 -1.84 1.79 15.56
N LEU A 13 -0.86 1.11 16.15
CA LEU A 13 0.43 0.83 15.49
C LEU A 13 0.24 -0.04 14.23
N ILE A 14 -0.57 -1.10 14.31
CA ILE A 14 -0.90 -1.97 13.18
C ILE A 14 -1.65 -1.17 12.11
N GLY A 15 -2.62 -0.34 12.49
CA GLY A 15 -3.36 0.50 11.54
C GLY A 15 -2.45 1.47 10.78
N VAL A 16 -1.52 2.12 11.48
CA VAL A 16 -0.53 3.02 10.86
C VAL A 16 0.41 2.23 9.94
N ALA A 17 0.92 1.09 10.39
CA ALA A 17 1.82 0.26 9.59
C ALA A 17 1.15 -0.21 8.29
N LEU A 18 -0.09 -0.70 8.36
CA LEU A 18 -0.85 -1.10 7.17
C LEU A 18 -1.10 0.06 6.22
N GLY A 19 -1.42 1.25 6.76
CA GLY A 19 -1.59 2.46 5.95
C GLY A 19 -0.32 2.85 5.20
N VAL A 20 0.82 2.87 5.90
CA VAL A 20 2.12 3.20 5.30
C VAL A 20 2.51 2.18 4.24
N VAL A 21 2.40 0.89 4.54
CA VAL A 21 2.69 -0.20 3.60
C VAL A 21 1.83 -0.09 2.34
N SER A 22 0.54 0.19 2.50
CA SER A 22 -0.39 0.35 1.38
C SER A 22 0.02 1.51 0.47
N VAL A 23 0.39 2.66 1.04
CA VAL A 23 0.83 3.83 0.26
C VAL A 23 2.13 3.54 -0.50
N LEU A 24 3.09 2.90 0.15
CA LEU A 24 4.38 2.54 -0.48
C LEU A 24 4.18 1.52 -1.61
N ALA A 25 3.31 0.52 -1.42
CA ALA A 25 2.97 -0.45 -2.46
C ALA A 25 2.28 0.25 -3.64
N TRP A 26 1.33 1.14 -3.38
CA TRP A 26 0.66 1.90 -4.43
C TRP A 26 1.64 2.76 -5.26
N PHE A 27 2.61 3.43 -4.61
CA PHE A 27 3.66 4.15 -5.34
C PHE A 27 4.53 3.23 -6.19
N THR A 28 4.86 2.04 -5.68
CA THR A 28 5.62 1.03 -6.44
C THR A 28 4.89 0.65 -7.74
N HIS A 29 3.57 0.44 -7.68
CA HIS A 29 2.75 0.19 -8.87
C HIS A 29 2.80 1.34 -9.86
N VAL A 30 2.61 2.58 -9.40
CA VAL A 30 2.58 3.77 -10.28
C VAL A 30 3.93 3.95 -10.99
N ILE A 31 5.03 3.88 -10.25
CA ILE A 31 6.38 4.08 -10.80
C ILE A 31 6.73 2.99 -11.81
N THR A 32 6.43 1.73 -11.48
CA THR A 32 6.73 0.58 -12.34
C THR A 32 5.85 0.60 -13.60
N SER A 33 4.54 0.82 -13.46
CA SER A 33 3.61 0.91 -14.59
C SER A 33 3.95 2.08 -15.53
N LEU A 34 4.45 3.20 -15.00
CA LEU A 34 4.97 4.32 -15.80
C LEU A 34 6.22 3.91 -16.57
N GLY A 35 7.17 3.24 -15.92
CA GLY A 35 8.43 2.79 -16.55
C GLY A 35 8.22 1.74 -17.65
N GLU A 36 7.25 0.85 -17.48
CA GLU A 36 6.95 -0.23 -18.43
C GLU A 36 5.92 0.16 -19.51
N GLY A 37 5.35 1.37 -19.42
CA GLY A 37 4.39 1.87 -20.40
C GLY A 37 3.02 1.20 -20.33
N TRP A 38 2.66 0.60 -19.20
CA TRP A 38 1.37 -0.07 -18.98
C TRP A 38 0.27 0.93 -18.62
N TRP A 39 -0.05 1.83 -19.54
CA TRP A 39 -0.96 2.95 -19.30
C TRP A 39 -2.36 2.54 -18.83
N GLY A 40 -2.92 1.47 -19.37
CA GLY A 40 -4.24 0.98 -18.94
C GLY A 40 -4.22 0.48 -17.49
N PHE A 41 -3.15 -0.20 -17.11
CA PHE A 41 -2.98 -0.74 -15.76
C PHE A 41 -2.58 0.32 -14.74
N LEU A 42 -1.81 1.32 -15.17
CA LEU A 42 -1.55 2.56 -14.43
C LEU A 42 -2.87 3.26 -14.08
N ILE A 43 -3.71 3.54 -15.08
CA ILE A 43 -4.99 4.23 -14.88
C ILE A 43 -5.90 3.40 -13.97
N ALA A 44 -5.96 2.08 -14.18
CA ALA A 44 -6.73 1.19 -13.32
C ALA A 44 -6.27 1.25 -11.86
N GLY A 45 -4.96 1.17 -11.59
CA GLY A 45 -4.43 1.26 -10.22
C GLY A 45 -4.48 2.67 -9.61
N ALA A 46 -4.53 3.72 -10.43
CA ALA A 46 -4.72 5.10 -9.98
C ALA A 46 -6.18 5.39 -9.58
N LEU A 47 -7.16 4.83 -10.29
CA LEU A 47 -8.58 4.97 -9.98
C LEU A 47 -9.06 3.98 -8.90
N PHE A 48 -8.51 2.76 -8.91
CA PHE A 48 -8.82 1.72 -7.93
C PHE A 48 -7.58 1.42 -7.10
N PHE A 49 -7.39 2.20 -6.03
CA PHE A 49 -6.29 2.05 -5.07
C PHE A 49 -6.00 0.60 -4.64
N PRO A 50 -6.99 -0.26 -4.33
CA PRO A 50 -6.71 -1.65 -3.95
C PRO A 50 -5.97 -2.45 -5.03
N ILE A 51 -6.23 -2.20 -6.31
CA ILE A 51 -5.55 -2.88 -7.42
C ILE A 51 -4.07 -2.50 -7.44
N GLY A 52 -3.77 -1.21 -7.35
CA GLY A 52 -2.39 -0.73 -7.31
C GLY A 52 -1.62 -1.22 -6.08
N ILE A 53 -2.29 -1.35 -4.93
CA ILE A 53 -1.66 -1.92 -3.72
C ILE A 53 -1.33 -3.40 -3.92
N ILE A 54 -2.27 -4.22 -4.41
CA ILE A 54 -2.03 -5.66 -4.63
C ILE A 54 -0.91 -5.87 -5.64
N HIS A 55 -0.91 -5.12 -6.75
CA HIS A 55 0.15 -5.23 -7.73
C HIS A 55 1.50 -4.76 -7.19
N GLY A 56 1.54 -3.63 -6.50
CA GLY A 56 2.75 -3.13 -5.85
C GLY A 56 3.35 -4.08 -4.82
N VAL A 57 2.51 -4.72 -3.99
CA VAL A 57 2.95 -5.78 -3.08
C VAL A 57 3.44 -7.01 -3.87
N GLY A 58 2.75 -7.39 -4.95
CA GLY A 58 3.16 -8.49 -5.82
C GLY A 58 4.54 -8.27 -6.44
N LEU A 59 4.87 -7.04 -6.83
CA LEU A 59 6.21 -6.66 -7.32
C LEU A 59 7.28 -6.85 -6.23
N TRP A 60 7.01 -6.47 -4.98
CA TRP A 60 7.95 -6.69 -3.87
C TRP A 60 8.22 -8.17 -3.59
N LEU A 61 7.22 -9.02 -3.83
CA LEU A 61 7.31 -10.47 -3.68
C LEU A 61 7.86 -11.16 -4.94
N GLY A 62 8.11 -10.42 -6.03
CA GLY A 62 8.63 -10.96 -7.30
C GLY A 62 7.61 -11.80 -8.08
N PHE A 63 6.31 -11.53 -7.92
CA PHE A 63 5.23 -12.27 -8.60
C PHE A 63 4.82 -11.69 -9.96
N PHE A 64 5.10 -10.41 -10.20
CA PHE A 64 4.84 -9.69 -11.44
C PHE A 64 6.17 -9.22 -12.01
#